data_AF-A0A165QKH7-F1
#
_entry.id   AF-A0A165QKH7-F1
#
_cell.length_a   1.000
_cell.length_b   1.000
_cell.length_c   1.000
_cell.angle_alpha   90.00
_cell.angle_beta   90.00
_cell.angle_gamma   90.00
#
_symmetry.space_group_name_H-M   'P 1'
#
loop_
_entity.id
_entity.type
_entity.pdbx_description
1 polymer ?
#
loop_
_entity_poly.entity_id
_entity_poly.type
_entity_poly.pdbx_seq_one_letter_code
_entity_poly.pdbx_strand_id
1 'polypeptide(L)' 'MILSVFNISKAKNEAGDEIPVTAEFSDGWICRPLPFKCTITPRSPVTARLVRDFSQ' A
#
# COMPACT_ATOMS: atom_id res chain seq x y z
N MET A 1 8.19 -7.87 -8.96
CA MET A 1 8.27 -8.73 -7.75
C MET A 1 7.56 -8.14 -6.53
N ILE A 2 7.10 -6.88 -6.54
CA ILE A 2 6.38 -6.29 -5.39
C ILE A 2 4.99 -6.94 -5.15
N LEU A 3 4.22 -7.17 -6.22
CA LEU A 3 2.85 -7.70 -6.12
C LEU A 3 2.78 -9.19 -5.73
N SER A 4 3.87 -9.94 -5.91
CA SER A 4 3.98 -11.33 -5.47
C SER A 4 4.32 -11.48 -3.98
N VAL A 5 4.86 -10.42 -3.39
CA VAL A 5 5.46 -10.40 -2.05
C VAL A 5 4.53 -9.73 -1.03
N PHE A 6 3.76 -8.75 -1.46
CA PHE A 6 2.87 -7.98 -0.59
C PHE A 6 1.41 -8.06 -1.02
N ASN A 7 0.52 -8.13 -0.04
CA ASN A 7 -0.89 -7.81 -0.23
C ASN A 7 -1.05 -6.29 -0.07
N ILE A 8 -1.58 -5.66 -1.11
CA ILE A 8 -1.92 -4.24 -1.12
C ILE A 8 -3.44 -4.14 -1.12
N SER A 9 -3.99 -3.41 -0.16
CA SER A 9 -5.45 -3.26 0.01
C SER A 9 -5.79 -1.82 0.41
N LYS A 10 -7.07 -1.46 0.29
CA LYS A 10 -7.55 -0.17 0.78
C LYS A 10 -7.27 -0.05 2.28
N ALA A 11 -6.88 1.14 2.71
CA ALA A 11 -6.78 1.41 4.14
C ALA A 11 -8.16 1.32 4.79
N LYS A 12 -8.19 0.92 6.06
CA LYS A 12 -9.41 0.90 6.87
C LYS A 12 -9.38 2.03 7.89
N ASN A 13 -10.55 2.59 8.22
CA ASN A 13 -10.71 3.57 9.29
C ASN A 13 -10.72 2.88 10.68
N GLU A 14 -10.90 3.64 11.76
CA GLU A 14 -10.95 3.10 13.12
C GLU A 14 -12.12 2.14 13.37
N ALA A 15 -13.20 2.26 12.60
CA ALA A 15 -14.34 1.36 12.64
C ALA A 15 -14.13 0.07 11.81
N GLY A 16 -13.04 -0.02 11.04
CA GLY A 16 -12.72 -1.16 10.18
C GLY A 16 -13.30 -1.07 8.76
N ASP A 17 -13.95 0.03 8.40
CA ASP A 17 -14.50 0.26 7.07
C ASP A 17 -13.42 0.71 6.09
N GLU A 18 -13.56 0.30 4.83
CA GLU A 18 -12.65 0.71 3.77
C GLU A 18 -12.73 2.22 3.52
N ILE A 19 -11.58 2.89 3.52
CA ILE A 19 -11.45 4.27 3.12
C ILE A 19 -11.55 4.31 1.58
N PRO A 20 -12.52 5.01 0.99
CA PRO A 20 -12.63 5.13 -0.46
C PRO A 20 -11.42 5.89 -1.00
N VAL A 21 -10.80 5.37 -2.06
CA VAL A 21 -9.73 6.07 -2.77
C VAL A 21 -10.37 7.02 -3.78
N THR A 22 -10.17 8.32 -3.58
CA THR A 22 -10.65 9.37 -4.48
C THR A 22 -9.71 9.51 -5.69
N ALA A 23 -10.28 9.83 -6.85
CA ALA A 23 -9.54 10.05 -8.08
C ALA A 23 -9.00 11.48 -8.17
N GLU A 24 -8.23 11.89 -7.16
CA GLU A 24 -7.60 13.21 -7.11
C GLU A 24 -6.19 13.13 -7.67
N PHE A 25 -5.86 14.02 -8.61
CA PHE A 25 -4.58 14.01 -9.31
C PHE A 25 -3.85 15.34 -9.11
N SER A 26 -2.52 15.29 -9.18
CA SER A 26 -1.70 16.49 -9.18
C SER A 26 -1.86 17.24 -10.49
N ASP A 27 -1.99 18.55 -10.41
CA ASP A 27 -1.96 19.43 -11.57
C ASP A 27 -0.53 19.54 -12.14
N GLY A 28 -0.42 19.65 -13.47
CA GLY A 28 0.84 19.86 -14.17
C GLY A 28 1.05 18.92 -15.36
N TRP A 29 2.24 18.98 -15.97
CA TRP A 29 2.60 18.17 -17.14
C TRP A 29 2.68 16.67 -16.83
N ILE A 30 3.01 16.31 -15.58
CA ILE A 30 2.99 14.93 -15.10
C ILE A 30 1.78 14.78 -14.17
N CYS A 31 0.73 14.15 -14.69
CA CYS A 31 -0.48 13.85 -13.93
C CYS A 31 -0.31 12.52 -13.18
N ARG A 32 -0.33 12.58 -11.84
CA ARG A 32 -0.26 11.40 -10.97
C ARG A 32 -1.29 11.51 -9.83
N PRO A 33 -1.81 10.39 -9.32
CA PRO A 33 -2.72 10.45 -8.19
C PRO A 33 -2.03 11.09 -6.98
N LEU A 34 -2.80 11.86 -6.20
CA LEU A 34 -2.34 12.36 -4.91
C LEU A 34 -2.08 11.20 -3.94
N PRO A 35 -1.20 11.38 -2.93
CA PRO A 35 -0.98 10.34 -1.93
C PRO A 35 -2.28 9.95 -1.21
N PHE A 36 -2.59 8.65 -1.21
CA PHE A 36 -3.74 8.09 -0.51
C PHE A 36 -3.30 7.03 0.50
N LYS A 37 -4.10 6.83 1.55
CA LYS A 37 -3.84 5.77 2.54
C LYS A 37 -4.13 4.40 1.94
N CYS A 38 -3.17 3.49 2.07
CA CYS A 38 -3.33 2.08 1.72
C CYS A 38 -2.69 1.20 2.80
N THR A 39 -3.07 -0.08 2.81
CA THR A 39 -2.49 -1.09 3.70
C THR A 39 -1.64 -2.05 2.88
N ILE A 40 -0.36 -2.15 3.24
CA ILE A 40 0.61 -3.06 2.62
C ILE A 40 1.06 -4.05 3.68
N THR A 41 0.81 -5.33 3.47
CA THR A 41 1.23 -6.40 4.38
C THR A 41 1.99 -7.50 3.64
N PRO A 42 3.00 -8.13 4.26
CA PRO A 42 3.66 -9.29 3.66
C PRO A 42 2.63 -10.40 3.38
N ARG A 43 2.71 -11.00 2.20
CA ARG A 43 1.79 -12.06 1.80
C ARG A 43 2.00 -13.35 2.58
N SER A 44 3.22 -13.60 3.07
CA SER A 44 3.56 -14.78 3.86
C SER A 44 4.56 -14.46 4.99
N PRO A 45 4.65 -15.32 6.03
CA PRO A 45 5.65 -15.18 7.08
C PRO A 45 7.09 -15.26 6.56
N VAL A 46 7.35 -16.11 5.55
CA VAL A 46 8.66 -16.22 4.91
C VAL A 46 9.05 -14.90 4.27
N THR A 47 8.10 -14.27 3.58
CA THR A 47 8.28 -12.96 2.97
C THR A 47 8.53 -11.86 3.99
N ALA A 48 7.84 -11.90 5.13
CA ALA A 48 8.08 -10.95 6.22
C ALA A 48 9.50 -11.08 6.79
N ARG A 49 10.04 -12.30 6.90
CA ARG A 49 11.42 -12.54 7.35
C ARG A 49 12.43 -11.96 6.37
N LEU A 50 12.29 -12.24 5.07
CA LEU A 50 13.17 -11.69 4.03
C LEU A 50 13.28 -10.16 4.08
N VAL A 51 12.15 -9.46 4.30
CA VAL A 51 12.13 -8.00 4.41
C VAL A 51 12.82 -7.50 5.68
N ARG A 52 12.61 -8.19 6.82
CA ARG A 52 13.24 -7.83 8.11
C ARG A 52 14.75 -8.06 8.08
N ASP A 53 15.18 -9.19 7.52
CA ASP A 53 16.60 -9.57 7.44
C ASP A 53 17.38 -8.62 6.51
N PHE A 54 16.74 -8.05 5.48
CA PHE A 54 17.35 -7.04 4.60
C PHE A 54 17.43 -5.64 5.23
N SER A 55 16.64 -5.36 6.28
CA SER A 55 16.60 -4.04 6.93
C SER A 55 17.66 -3.84 8.02
N GLN A 56 18.57 -4.81 8.21
CA GLN A 56 19.62 -4.84 9.22
C GLN A 56 21.00 -4.65 8.59
#